data_AF-A0A971ZFH3-F1
#
_entry.id   AF-A0A971ZFH3-F1
#
_cell.length_a   1.000
_cell.length_b   1.000
_cell.length_c   1.000
_cell.angle_alpha   90.00
_cell.angle_beta   90.00
_cell.angle_gamma   90.00
#
_symmetry.space_group_name_H-M   'P 1'
#
loop_
_entity.id
_entity.type
_entity.pdbx_description
1 polymer ?
#
loop_
_entity_poly.entity_id
_entity_poly.type
_entity_poly.pdbx_seq_one_letter_code
_entity_poly.pdbx_strand_id
1 'polypeptide(L)' 'MSNHVYKQVELTGSSKTGIEDAVNNALAKAHETIRNIQWFTVMFYYPVPEKWNM' A
#
# COMPACT_ATOMS: atom_id res chain seq x y z
N MET A 1 14.40 -27.60 5.24
CA MET A 1 13.82 -26.24 5.36
C MET A 1 13.81 -25.66 3.95
N SER A 2 12.64 -25.40 3.37
CA SER A 2 12.57 -24.73 2.07
C SER A 2 12.98 -23.27 2.25
N ASN A 3 14.03 -22.85 1.55
CA ASN A 3 14.41 -21.44 1.52
C ASN A 3 13.38 -20.71 0.66
N HIS A 4 12.43 -20.04 1.30
CA HIS A 4 11.47 -19.20 0.60
C HIS A 4 12.16 -17.90 0.16
N VAL A 5 12.07 -17.62 -1.13
CA VAL A 5 12.52 -16.36 -1.70
C VAL A 5 11.29 -15.47 -1.89
N TYR A 6 11.31 -14.29 -1.28
CA TYR A 6 10.22 -13.33 -1.36
C TYR A 6 10.59 -12.18 -2.27
N LYS A 7 9.60 -11.69 -3.03
CA LYS A 7 9.70 -10.43 -3.76
C LYS A 7 9.18 -9.32 -2.87
N GLN A 8 10.04 -8.34 -2.59
CA GLN A 8 9.62 -7.09 -1.95
C GLN A 8 9.31 -6.05 -3.03
N VAL A 9 8.21 -5.31 -2.86
CA VAL A 9 7.79 -4.21 -3.73
C VAL A 9 7.36 -3.03 -2.88
N GLU A 10 7.52 -1.83 -3.41
CA GLU A 10 7.05 -0.60 -2.79
C GLU A 10 5.76 -0.14 -3.47
N LEU A 11 4.77 0.26 -2.67
CA LEU A 11 3.45 0.68 -3.14
C LEU A 11 3.11 2.04 -2.52
N THR A 12 2.54 2.92 -3.34
CA THR A 12 2.01 4.21 -2.88
C THR A 12 0.50 4.22 -3.05
N GLY A 13 -0.21 4.35 -1.93
CA GLY A 13 -1.65 4.50 -1.89
C GLY A 13 -2.03 5.91 -1.49
N SER A 14 -3.15 6.40 -2.01
CA SER A 14 -3.72 7.69 -1.63
C SER A 14 -5.22 7.54 -1.37
N SER A 15 -5.72 8.33 -0.42
CA SER A 15 -7.14 8.44 -0.13
C SER A 15 -7.47 9.82 0.42
N LYS A 16 -8.70 10.26 0.19
CA LYS A 16 -9.28 11.47 0.81
C LYS A 16 -9.80 11.20 2.23
N THR A 17 -9.96 9.94 2.61
CA THR A 17 -10.64 9.51 3.84
C THR A 17 -9.66 9.24 4.97
N GLY A 18 -8.52 8.61 4.67
CA GLY A 18 -7.51 8.31 5.68
C GLY A 18 -6.50 7.25 5.25
N ILE A 19 -5.64 6.85 6.19
CA ILE A 19 -4.54 5.93 5.94
C ILE A 19 -5.01 4.51 5.61
N GLU A 20 -6.02 3.99 6.33
CA GLU A 20 -6.52 2.62 6.13
C GLU A 20 -7.08 2.46 4.71
N ASP A 21 -7.85 3.44 4.24
CA ASP A 21 -8.39 3.46 2.89
C ASP A 21 -7.28 3.59 1.83
N ALA A 22 -6.27 4.43 2.08
CA ALA A 22 -5.11 4.55 1.18
C ALA A 22 -4.35 3.21 1.04
N VAL A 23 -4.13 2.50 2.16
CA VAL A 23 -3.48 1.18 2.17
C VAL A 23 -4.34 0.15 1.45
N ASN A 24 -5.64 0.10 1.72
CA ASN A 24 -6.55 -0.83 1.07
C ASN A 24 -6.59 -0.61 -0.46
N ASN A 25 -6.62 0.64 -0.92
CA ASN A 25 -6.59 0.97 -2.35
C ASN A 25 -5.29 0.48 -3.02
N ALA A 26 -4.14 0.69 -2.38
CA ALA A 26 -2.86 0.21 -2.89
C ALA A 26 -2.80 -1.33 -2.95
N LEU A 27 -3.25 -2.01 -1.90
CA LEU A 27 -3.27 -3.47 -1.84
C LEU A 27 -4.24 -4.08 -2.86
N ALA A 28 -5.44 -3.49 -3.01
CA ALA A 28 -6.42 -3.92 -4.00
C ALA A 28 -5.83 -3.84 -5.42
N LYS A 29 -5.16 -2.74 -5.75
CA LYS A 29 -4.51 -2.57 -7.06
C LYS A 29 -3.35 -3.56 -7.25
N ALA A 30 -2.52 -3.76 -6.23
CA ALA A 30 -1.44 -4.72 -6.28
C ALA A 30 -1.95 -6.15 -6.50
N HIS A 31 -3.09 -6.51 -5.88
CA HIS A 31 -3.68 -7.84 -5.97
C HIS A 31 -4.15 -8.21 -7.38
N GLU A 32 -4.33 -7.25 -8.28
CA GLU A 32 -4.63 -7.54 -9.70
C GLU A 32 -3.47 -8.27 -10.40
N THR A 33 -2.23 -7.99 -9.99
CA THR A 33 -1.00 -8.46 -10.68
C THR A 33 -0.05 -9.26 -9.80
N ILE A 34 -0.06 -9.03 -8.50
CA ILE A 34 0.79 -9.69 -7.51
C ILE A 34 -0.06 -10.68 -6.72
N ARG A 35 0.32 -11.95 -6.77
CA ARG A 35 -0.33 -13.04 -6.02
C ARG A 35 0.45 -13.34 -4.75
N ASN A 36 -0.24 -13.96 -3.79
CA ASN A 36 0.36 -14.46 -2.54
C ASN A 36 1.03 -13.35 -1.70
N ILE A 37 0.45 -12.15 -1.65
CA ILE A 37 0.88 -11.10 -0.72
C ILE A 37 0.66 -11.62 0.71
N GLN A 38 1.71 -11.67 1.52
CA GLN A 38 1.66 -12.25 2.86
C GLN A 38 1.71 -11.20 3.99
N TRP A 39 2.44 -10.12 3.78
CA TRP A 39 2.51 -9.01 4.73
C TRP A 39 2.77 -7.70 3.99
N PHE A 40 2.57 -6.60 4.71
CA PHE A 40 2.97 -5.27 4.27
C PHE A 40 3.51 -4.48 5.47
N THR A 41 4.17 -3.37 5.21
CA THR A 41 4.66 -2.47 6.25
C THR A 41 4.45 -1.04 5.79
N VAL A 42 3.88 -0.22 6.66
CA VAL A 42 3.68 1.21 6.40
C VAL A 42 4.99 1.94 6.68
N MET A 43 5.62 2.52 5.66
CA MET A 43 6.89 3.25 5.81
C MET A 43 6.69 4.74 6.10
N PHE A 44 5.78 5.40 5.39
CA PHE A 44 5.56 6.84 5.51
C PHE A 44 4.07 7.17 5.46
N TYR A 45 3.67 8.16 6.25
CA TYR A 45 2.33 8.74 6.23
C TYR A 45 2.44 10.25 6.07
N TYR A 46 1.80 10.77 5.02
CA TYR A 46 1.70 12.20 4.76
C TYR A 46 0.22 12.59 4.68
N PRO A 47 -0.32 13.30 5.68
CA PRO A 47 -1.64 13.88 5.56
C PRO A 47 -1.60 14.98 4.49
N VAL A 48 -2.47 14.88 3.48
CA VAL A 48 -2.60 15.94 2.48
C VAL A 48 -3.22 17.16 3.18
N PRO A 49 -2.53 18.32 3.22
CA PRO A 49 -3.09 19.52 3.82
C PRO A 49 -4.34 19.97 3.04
N GLU A 50 -5.38 20.39 3.74
CA GLU A 50 -6.68 20.79 3.17
C GLU A 50 -6.55 21.80 2.02
N LYS A 51 -5.54 22.68 2.07
CA LYS A 51 -5.20 23.65 1.02
C LYS A 51 -4.79 23.06 -0.35
N TRP A 52 -4.62 21.74 -0.44
CA TRP A 52 -4.22 21.02 -1.66
C TRP A 52 -5.30 20.05 -2.17
N ASN A 53 -6.50 20.03 -1.57
CA ASN A 53 -7.65 19.32 -2.14
C ASN A 53 -8.19 20.12 -3.34
N MET A 54 -7.66 19.82 -4.54
CA MET A 54 -8.26 20.20 -5.81
C MET A 54 -9.40 19.24 -6.19
#